data_AF-A0AAV0UQK7-F1
#
_entry.id   AF-A0AAV0UQK7-F1
#
_cell.length_a   1.000
_cell.length_b   1.000
_cell.length_c   1.000
_cell.angle_alpha   90.00
_cell.angle_beta   90.00
_cell.angle_gamma   90.00
#
_symmetry.space_group_name_H-M   'P 1'
#
loop_
_entity.id
_entity.type
_entity.pdbx_description
1 polymer ?
#
loop_
_entity_poly.entity_id
_entity_poly.type
_entity_poly.pdbx_seq_one_letter_code
_entity_poly.pdbx_strand_id
1 'polypeptide(L)'
;MSLTDLAPANTKRARENAARSFLKFLEQEEVTREYLQQCMQRERAPLALEAVMIKFGMYLAFKESRKGQLLARHSVMQYFRQAKNWLLEQFPQHRAVVEKNLLKKDRHSNAIA
;
A
#
# COMPACT_ATOMS: atom_id res chain seq x y z
N MET A 1 18.54 -6.37 -17.08
CA MET A 1 17.10 -6.71 -16.99
C MET A 1 16.72 -6.76 -15.53
N SER A 2 15.67 -6.04 -15.12
CA SER A 2 15.20 -6.03 -13.74
C SER A 2 14.30 -7.25 -13.48
N LEU A 3 14.25 -7.76 -12.24
CA LEU A 3 13.34 -8.86 -11.85
C LEU A 3 11.87 -8.53 -12.14
N THR A 4 11.52 -7.25 -12.24
CA THR A 4 10.18 -6.77 -12.63
C THR A 4 9.84 -7.03 -14.10
N ASP A 5 10.85 -7.14 -14.98
CA ASP A 5 10.66 -7.36 -16.42
C ASP A 5 10.31 -8.83 -16.72
N LEU A 6 10.59 -9.73 -15.77
CA LEU A 6 10.28 -11.16 -15.84
C LEU A 6 8.89 -11.50 -15.25
N ALA A 7 8.19 -10.52 -14.68
CA ALA A 7 6.89 -10.76 -14.09
C ALA A 7 5.83 -11.05 -15.18
N PRO A 8 4.95 -12.05 -14.99
CA PRO A 8 3.88 -12.31 -15.95
C PRO A 8 2.98 -11.07 -16.12
N ALA A 9 2.46 -10.85 -17.34
CA ALA A 9 1.68 -9.65 -17.69
C ALA A 9 0.48 -9.39 -16.74
N ASN A 10 -0.14 -10.46 -16.23
CA ASN A 10 -1.23 -10.38 -15.25
C ASN A 10 -0.78 -9.72 -13.93
N THR A 11 0.46 -9.95 -13.52
CA THR A 11 1.06 -9.47 -12.27
C THR A 11 1.46 -8.00 -12.42
N LYS A 12 2.01 -7.63 -13.59
CA LYS A 12 2.27 -6.22 -13.94
C LYS A 12 0.97 -5.39 -13.90
N ARG A 13 -0.10 -5.89 -14.53
CA ARG A 13 -1.40 -5.22 -14.54
C ARG A 13 -2.04 -5.11 -13.15
N ALA A 14 -1.95 -6.17 -12.33
CA ALA A 14 -2.43 -6.14 -10.95
C ALA A 14 -1.69 -5.08 -10.12
N ARG A 15 -0.38 -4.97 -10.30
CA ARG A 15 0.44 -3.95 -9.66
C ARG A 15 0.07 -2.53 -10.08
N GLU A 16 -0.08 -2.28 -11.38
CA GLU A 16 -0.50 -0.97 -11.90
C GLU A 16 -1.90 -0.58 -11.42
N ASN A 17 -2.83 -1.54 -11.33
CA ASN A 17 -4.17 -1.29 -10.79
C ASN A 17 -4.13 -0.94 -9.30
N ALA A 18 -3.31 -1.64 -8.52
CA ALA A 18 -3.15 -1.35 -7.10
C ALA A 18 -2.50 0.03 -6.87
N ALA A 19 -1.47 0.38 -7.65
CA ALA A 19 -0.83 1.70 -7.62
C ALA A 19 -1.83 2.81 -7.96
N ARG A 20 -2.64 2.64 -9.01
CA ARG A 20 -3.70 3.59 -9.36
C ARG A 20 -4.75 3.73 -8.26
N SER A 21 -5.15 2.63 -7.63
CA SER A 21 -6.09 2.69 -6.50
C SER A 21 -5.49 3.42 -5.29
N PHE A 22 -4.19 3.28 -5.06
CA PHE A 22 -3.48 3.97 -3.99
C PHE A 22 -3.37 5.48 -4.26
N LEU A 23 -3.00 5.88 -5.47
CA LEU A 23 -2.95 7.30 -5.86
C LEU A 23 -4.32 7.96 -5.75
N LYS A 24 -5.39 7.29 -6.19
CA LYS A 24 -6.76 7.78 -6.00
C LYS A 24 -7.12 7.96 -4.52
N PHE A 25 -6.68 7.05 -3.65
CA PHE A 25 -6.88 7.19 -2.21
C PHE A 25 -6.15 8.44 -1.67
N LEU A 26 -4.91 8.69 -2.09
CA LEU A 26 -4.20 9.89 -1.68
C LEU A 26 -4.90 11.18 -2.13
N GLU A 27 -5.40 11.21 -3.38
CA GLU A 27 -6.20 12.34 -3.88
C GLU A 27 -7.45 12.59 -3.02
N GLN A 28 -8.13 11.53 -2.57
CA GLN A 28 -9.31 11.64 -1.69
C GLN A 28 -8.95 12.12 -0.27
N GLU A 29 -7.74 11.87 0.20
CA GLU A 29 -7.21 12.39 1.46
C GLU A 29 -6.52 13.76 1.28
N GLU A 30 -6.62 14.37 0.10
CA GLU A 30 -5.95 15.63 -0.27
C GLU A 30 -4.42 15.60 -0.08
N VAL A 31 -3.83 14.41 -0.20
CA VAL A 31 -2.39 14.17 -0.11
C VAL A 31 -1.78 14.19 -1.50
N THR A 32 -0.96 15.19 -1.78
CA THR A 32 -0.20 15.26 -3.04
C THR A 32 0.98 14.30 -3.04
N ARG A 33 1.42 13.90 -4.24
CA ARG A 33 2.61 13.05 -4.40
C ARG A 33 3.86 13.77 -3.90
N GLU A 34 3.95 15.07 -4.13
CA GLU A 34 5.06 15.93 -3.72
C GLU A 34 5.14 16.02 -2.19
N TYR A 35 3.99 16.18 -1.52
CA TYR A 35 3.92 16.16 -0.07
C TYR A 35 4.36 14.81 0.50
N LEU A 36 3.93 13.70 -0.12
CA LEU A 36 4.37 12.37 0.26
C LEU A 36 5.90 12.23 0.11
N GLN A 37 6.47 12.68 -1.01
CA GLN A 37 7.92 12.65 -1.23
C GLN A 37 8.70 13.49 -0.21
N GLN A 38 8.21 14.68 0.14
CA GLN A 38 8.81 15.51 1.19
C GLN A 38 8.73 14.84 2.57
N CYS A 39 7.62 14.17 2.89
CA CYS A 39 7.50 13.38 4.11
C CYS A 39 8.58 12.28 4.18
N MET A 40 8.98 11.72 3.03
CA MET A 40 9.98 10.65 2.97
C MET A 40 11.42 11.10 3.25
N GLN A 41 11.68 12.41 3.28
CA GLN A 41 12.97 12.98 3.65
C GLN A 41 13.12 13.23 5.16
N ARG A 42 12.05 13.08 5.93
CA ARG A 42 12.04 13.33 7.38
C ARG A 42 12.44 12.06 8.13
N GLU A 43 13.00 12.22 9.33
CA GLU A 43 13.40 11.11 10.20
C GLU A 43 12.26 10.12 10.47
N ARG A 44 11.02 10.63 10.58
CA ARG A 44 9.81 9.83 10.84
C ARG A 44 9.16 9.24 9.58
N ALA A 45 9.83 9.26 8.43
CA ALA A 45 9.31 8.74 7.17
C ALA A 45 8.79 7.29 7.25
N PRO A 46 9.46 6.33 7.92
CA PRO A 46 8.95 4.96 8.01
C PRO A 46 7.60 4.87 8.73
N LEU A 47 7.40 5.66 9.79
CA LEU A 47 6.14 5.72 10.54
C LEU A 47 5.01 6.34 9.69
N ALA A 48 5.33 7.37 8.90
CA ALA A 48 4.38 7.98 7.99
C ALA A 48 3.94 7.00 6.89
N LEU A 49 4.88 6.26 6.28
CA LEU A 49 4.57 5.21 5.30
C LEU A 49 3.68 4.11 5.88
N GLU A 50 4.00 3.67 7.09
CA GLU A 50 3.22 2.67 7.80
C GLU A 50 1.78 3.15 8.03
N ALA A 51 1.60 4.38 8.53
CA ALA A 51 0.29 4.96 8.78
C ALA A 51 -0.54 5.11 7.50
N VAL A 52 0.09 5.59 6.42
CA VAL A 52 -0.55 5.71 5.09
C VAL A 52 -0.98 4.34 4.56
N MET A 53 -0.15 3.31 4.72
CA MET A 53 -0.51 1.95 4.31
C MET A 53 -1.66 1.39 5.15
N ILE A 54 -1.66 1.58 6.48
CA ILE A 54 -2.77 1.14 7.34
C ILE A 54 -4.09 1.81 6.92
N LYS A 55 -4.09 3.13 6.71
CA LYS A 55 -5.26 3.86 6.20
C LYS A 55 -5.70 3.34 4.84
N PHE A 56 -4.77 3.06 3.93
CA PHE A 56 -5.11 2.46 2.64
C PHE A 56 -5.75 1.07 2.78
N GLY A 57 -5.31 0.26 3.74
CA GLY A 57 -5.96 -1.02 4.07
C GLY A 57 -7.41 -0.83 4.50
N MET A 58 -7.68 0.16 5.36
CA MET A 58 -9.05 0.52 5.75
C MET A 58 -9.86 1.01 4.55
N TYR A 59 -9.30 1.90 3.74
CA TYR A 59 -9.93 2.38 2.51
C TYR A 59 -10.35 1.21 1.60
N LEU A 60 -9.47 0.22 1.38
CA LEU A 60 -9.81 -0.95 0.58
C LEU A 60 -10.92 -1.82 1.20
N ALA A 61 -10.97 -1.94 2.53
CA ALA A 61 -11.99 -2.72 3.22
C ALA A 61 -13.39 -2.12 3.09
N PHE A 62 -13.49 -0.79 3.00
CA PHE A 62 -14.75 -0.07 2.86
C PHE A 62 -15.02 0.46 1.45
N LYS A 63 -14.11 0.21 0.49
CA LYS A 63 -14.28 0.63 -0.89
C LYS A 63 -15.33 -0.22 -1.59
N GLU A 64 -16.43 0.42 -1.98
CA GLU A 64 -17.44 -0.19 -2.83
C GLU A 64 -17.00 -0.22 -4.30
N SER A 65 -17.35 -1.30 -4.97
CA SER A 65 -17.32 -1.41 -6.42
C SER A 65 -18.43 -0.55 -7.05
N ARG A 66 -18.42 -0.43 -8.37
CA ARG A 66 -19.49 0.27 -9.12
C ARG A 66 -20.89 -0.32 -8.89
N LYS A 67 -20.98 -1.54 -8.35
CA LYS A 67 -22.24 -2.22 -8.01
C LYS A 67 -22.62 -2.09 -6.53
N GLY A 68 -21.95 -1.21 -5.77
CA GLY A 68 -22.17 -1.05 -4.32
C GLY A 68 -21.63 -2.19 -3.46
N GLN A 69 -20.92 -3.16 -4.05
CA GLN A 69 -20.37 -4.30 -3.31
C GLN A 69 -18.97 -4.00 -2.79
N LEU A 70 -18.71 -4.32 -1.51
CA LEU A 70 -17.37 -4.28 -0.92
C LEU A 70 -16.41 -5.26 -1.61
N LEU A 71 -15.12 -4.96 -1.56
CA LEU A 71 -14.09 -5.87 -2.03
C LEU A 71 -14.04 -7.14 -1.17
N ALA A 72 -13.98 -8.30 -1.81
CA ALA A 72 -13.72 -9.55 -1.13
C ALA A 72 -12.36 -9.50 -0.41
N ARG A 73 -12.25 -10.14 0.77
CA ARG A 73 -11.03 -10.12 1.60
C ARG A 73 -9.76 -10.47 0.82
N HIS A 74 -9.79 -11.49 -0.02
CA HIS A 74 -8.63 -11.87 -0.84
C HIS A 74 -8.23 -10.76 -1.83
N SER A 75 -9.20 -10.03 -2.38
CA SER A 75 -8.96 -8.90 -3.27
C SER A 75 -8.36 -7.73 -2.52
N VAL A 76 -8.87 -7.40 -1.32
CA VAL A 76 -8.26 -6.39 -0.42
C VAL A 76 -6.79 -6.71 -0.16
N MET A 77 -6.50 -7.95 0.24
CA MET A 77 -5.12 -8.38 0.51
C MET A 77 -4.21 -8.29 -0.72
N GLN A 78 -4.70 -8.65 -1.91
CA GLN A 78 -3.94 -8.54 -3.15
C GLN A 78 -3.65 -7.07 -3.51
N TYR A 79 -4.65 -6.19 -3.45
CA TYR A 79 -4.45 -4.76 -3.70
C TYR A 79 -3.49 -4.14 -2.69
N PHE A 80 -3.64 -4.46 -1.41
CA PHE A 80 -2.74 -3.99 -0.36
C PHE A 80 -1.30 -4.43 -0.61
N ARG A 81 -1.07 -5.72 -0.88
CA ARG A 81 0.26 -6.27 -1.12
C ARG A 81 0.92 -5.61 -2.33
N GLN A 82 0.18 -5.47 -3.43
CA GLN A 82 0.71 -4.91 -4.67
C GLN A 82 1.00 -3.40 -4.55
N ALA A 83 0.12 -2.64 -3.90
CA ALA A 83 0.35 -1.21 -3.62
C ALA A 83 1.54 -1.01 -2.68
N LYS A 84 1.64 -1.81 -1.61
CA LYS A 84 2.78 -1.78 -0.68
C LYS A 84 4.09 -2.02 -1.43
N ASN A 85 4.17 -3.08 -2.23
CA ASN A 85 5.37 -3.41 -2.98
C ASN A 85 5.73 -2.31 -3.97
N TRP A 86 4.75 -1.78 -4.71
CA TRP A 86 4.97 -0.66 -5.62
C TRP A 86 5.48 0.59 -4.89
N LEU A 87 4.90 0.93 -3.74
CA LEU A 87 5.29 2.09 -2.93
C LEU A 87 6.71 1.95 -2.38
N LEU A 88 7.06 0.77 -1.85
CA LEU A 88 8.41 0.51 -1.32
C LEU A 88 9.48 0.46 -2.41
N GLU A 89 9.12 0.23 -3.67
CA GLU A 89 10.03 0.41 -4.81
C GLU A 89 10.29 1.89 -5.13
N GLN A 90 9.38 2.80 -4.78
CA GLN A 90 9.62 4.25 -4.90
C GLN A 90 10.52 4.78 -3.78
N PHE A 91 10.53 4.10 -2.62
CA PHE A 91 11.29 4.50 -1.44
C PHE A 91 12.10 3.32 -0.87
N PRO A 92 13.07 2.78 -1.64
CA PRO A 92 13.80 1.57 -1.26
C PRO A 92 14.53 1.69 0.07
N GLN A 93 14.95 2.90 0.46
CA GLN A 93 15.62 3.18 1.73
C GLN A 93 14.76 2.88 2.97
N HIS A 94 13.43 2.91 2.84
CA HIS A 94 12.50 2.69 3.95
C HIS A 94 11.94 1.26 4.02
N ARG A 95 12.23 0.43 3.01
CA ARG A 95 11.61 -0.90 2.82
C ARG A 95 11.74 -1.82 4.02
N ALA A 96 12.96 -2.05 4.49
CA ALA A 96 13.23 -3.00 5.56
C ALA A 96 12.54 -2.60 6.88
N VAL A 97 12.52 -1.30 7.20
CA VAL A 97 11.92 -0.78 8.43
C VAL A 97 10.39 -0.88 8.36
N VAL A 98 9.79 -0.47 7.23
CA VAL A 98 8.32 -0.52 7.06
C VAL A 98 7.80 -1.95 7.06
N GLU A 99 8.47 -2.89 6.39
CA GLU A 99 8.07 -4.30 6.41
C GLU A 99 8.14 -4.88 7.83
N LYS A 100 9.21 -4.58 8.58
CA LYS A 100 9.34 -5.00 9.99
C LYS A 100 8.22 -4.44 10.86
N ASN A 101 7.84 -3.19 10.69
CA ASN A 101 6.80 -2.55 11.49
C ASN A 101 5.41 -3.11 11.19
N LEU A 102 5.06 -3.27 9.91
CA LEU A 102 3.78 -3.86 9.50
C LEU A 102 3.63 -5.29 10.03
N LEU A 103 4.69 -6.11 9.95
CA LEU A 103 4.68 -7.48 10.50
C LEU A 103 4.56 -7.55 12.02
N LYS A 104 5.06 -6.53 12.75
CA LYS A 104 4.89 -6.46 14.21
C LYS A 104 3.45 -6.20 14.60
N LYS A 105 2.73 -5.36 13.85
CA LYS A 105 1.33 -5.04 14.13
C LYS A 105 0.37 -6.18 13.78
N ASP A 106 0.62 -6.91 12.70
CA ASP A 106 -0.16 -8.13 12.37
C ASP A 106 -0.12 -9.18 13.49
N ARG A 107 1.00 -9.28 14.22
CA ARG A 107 1.14 -10.20 15.36
C ARG A 107 0.44 -9.74 16.64
N HIS A 108 0.25 -8.44 16.84
CA HIS A 108 -0.48 -7.93 18.01
C HIS A 108 -2.00 -7.95 17.81
N SER A 109 -2.47 -7.89 16.56
CA SER A 109 -3.91 -8.03 16.25
C SER A 109 -4.45 -9.46 16.44
N ASN A 110 -3.60 -10.48 16.34
CA ASN A 110 -3.97 -11.89 16.57
C ASN A 110 -3.88 -12.34 18.04
N ALA A 111 -3.45 -11.46 18.96
CA ALA A 111 -3.40 -11.74 20.39
C ALA A 111 -4.69 -11.34 21.12
N ILE A 112 -5.70 -10.84 20.38
CA ILE A 112 -7.00 -10.41 20.90
C ILE A 112 -8.12 -11.05 20.07
N ALA A 113 -8.03 -12.36 19.85
CA ALA A 113 -9.10 -13.20 19.30
C ALA A 113 -9.18 -14.50 20.10
#